data_AF-A0AAD4GF23-F1
#
_entry.id   AF-A0AAD4GF23-F1
#
_cell.length_a   1.000
_cell.length_b   1.000
_cell.length_c   1.000
_cell.angle_alpha   90.00
_cell.angle_beta   90.00
_cell.angle_gamma   90.00
#
_symmetry.space_group_name_H-M   'P 1'
#
loop_
_entity.id
_entity.type
_entity.pdbx_description
1 polymer ?
#
loop_
_entity_poly.entity_id
_entity_poly.type
_entity_poly.pdbx_seq_one_letter_code
_entity_poly.pdbx_strand_id
1 'polypeptide(L)' 'QASAIFWDKLPIANKAGWECAHILCCHVMLGGKVMVGSGDFRQVTPIVPGSGKMATLAASMKTSFL' A
#
# COMPACT_ATOMS: atom_id res chain seq x y z
N GLN A 1 -2.72 23.95 -1.88
CA GLN A 1 -2.04 22.83 -2.60
C GLN A 1 -1.73 21.75 -1.58
N ALA A 2 -1.98 20.46 -1.86
CA ALA A 2 -1.65 19.39 -0.89
C ALA A 2 -0.13 19.25 -0.73
N SER A 3 0.37 18.94 0.47
CA SER A 3 1.82 18.78 0.73
C SER A 3 2.23 17.32 0.98
N ALA A 4 1.28 16.48 1.40
CA ALA A 4 1.47 15.06 1.65
C ALA A 4 0.18 14.28 1.38
N ILE A 5 0.29 12.97 1.21
CA ILE A 5 -0.83 12.04 1.14
C ILE A 5 -0.76 11.12 2.35
N PHE A 6 -1.87 10.98 3.05
CA PHE A 6 -2.02 10.02 4.13
C PHE A 6 -2.91 8.88 3.69
N TRP A 7 -2.45 7.65 3.90
CA TRP A 7 -3.21 6.43 3.61
C TRP A 7 -3.44 5.65 4.91
N ASP A 8 -4.67 5.67 5.43
CA ASP A 8 -5.07 4.85 6.57
C ASP A 8 -5.42 3.42 6.14
N LYS A 9 -5.29 2.46 7.05
CA LYS A 9 -5.52 1.02 6.83
C LYS A 9 -4.59 0.38 5.80
N LEU A 10 -3.35 0.87 5.74
CA LEU A 10 -2.30 0.33 4.87
C LEU A 10 -2.16 -1.21 4.92
N PRO A 11 -2.25 -1.89 6.09
CA PRO A 11 -2.07 -3.35 6.14
C PRO A 11 -3.08 -4.17 5.35
N ILE A 12 -4.26 -3.61 5.05
CA ILE A 12 -5.33 -4.26 4.27
C ILE A 12 -5.10 -4.07 2.77
N ALA A 13 -4.30 -3.07 2.38
CA ALA A 13 -4.01 -2.80 0.98
C ALA A 13 -3.15 -3.91 0.36
N ASN A 14 -3.42 -4.20 -0.91
CA ASN A 14 -2.51 -5.01 -1.71
C ASN A 14 -1.26 -4.17 -2.02
N LYS A 15 -0.07 -4.74 -1.79
CA LYS A 15 1.20 -4.03 -2.00
C LYS A 15 1.35 -3.47 -3.41
N ALA A 16 0.85 -4.17 -4.44
CA ALA A 16 0.91 -3.70 -5.82
C ALA A 16 0.11 -2.40 -5.99
N GLY A 17 -1.02 -2.27 -5.28
CA GLY A 17 -1.80 -1.03 -5.27
C GLY A 17 -1.05 0.13 -4.61
N TRP A 18 -0.37 -0.14 -3.48
CA TRP A 18 0.47 0.85 -2.81
C TRP A 18 1.65 1.30 -3.67
N GLU A 19 2.37 0.35 -4.28
CA GLU A 19 3.51 0.63 -5.16
C GLU A 19 3.09 1.44 -6.38
N CYS A 20 1.98 1.08 -7.03
CA CYS A 20 1.40 1.86 -8.10
C CYS A 20 1.04 3.28 -7.65
N ALA A 21 0.39 3.43 -6.49
CA ALA A 21 0.02 4.73 -5.95
C ALA A 21 1.27 5.59 -5.65
N HIS A 22 2.33 4.98 -5.09
CA HIS A 22 3.61 5.64 -4.86
C HIS A 22 4.24 6.15 -6.16
N ILE A 23 4.29 5.33 -7.20
CA ILE A 23 4.82 5.74 -8.51
C ILE A 23 3.99 6.89 -9.09
N LEU A 24 2.67 6.74 -9.14
CA LEU A 24 1.76 7.74 -9.69
C LEU A 24 1.84 9.06 -8.92
N CYS A 25 1.85 9.02 -7.60
CA CYS A 25 1.84 10.22 -6.78
C CYS A 25 3.22 10.88 -6.71
N CYS A 26 4.26 10.12 -6.36
CA CYS A 26 5.58 10.68 -6.14
C CYS A 26 6.30 11.02 -7.46
N HIS A 27 6.12 10.23 -8.52
CA HIS A 27 6.90 10.41 -9.75
C HIS A 27 6.12 11.08 -10.89
N VAL A 28 4.80 10.89 -10.98
CA VAL A 28 4.03 11.32 -12.16
C VAL A 28 3.16 12.54 -11.90
N MET A 29 2.34 12.52 -10.86
CA MET A 29 1.22 13.47 -10.72
C MET A 29 1.41 14.53 -9.65
N LEU A 30 2.15 14.23 -8.57
CA LEU A 30 2.24 15.12 -7.41
C LEU A 30 3.65 15.63 -7.12
N GLY A 31 4.61 15.40 -8.02
CA GLY A 31 5.91 16.08 -8.00
C GLY A 31 6.73 15.81 -6.73
N GLY A 32 6.87 14.55 -6.33
CA GLY A 32 7.72 14.14 -5.21
C GLY A 32 7.10 14.32 -3.83
N LYS A 33 5.77 14.50 -3.73
CA LYS A 33 5.10 14.62 -2.43
C LYS A 33 5.23 13.35 -1.60
N VAL A 34 5.42 13.56 -0.30
CA VAL A 34 5.54 12.48 0.68
C VAL A 34 4.22 11.72 0.78
N MET A 35 4.29 10.40 0.67
CA MET A 35 3.20 9.50 1.03
C MET A 35 3.48 8.86 2.38
N VAL A 36 2.52 8.94 3.30
CA VAL A 36 2.61 8.35 4.64
C VAL A 36 1.50 7.32 4.79
N GLY A 37 1.87 6.05 4.95
CA GLY A 37 0.93 4.98 5.22
C GLY A 37 0.83 4.69 6.73
N SER A 38 -0.38 4.42 7.22
CA SER A 38 -0.65 4.09 8.62
C SER A 38 -1.60 2.89 8.74
N GLY A 39 -1.47 2.13 9.83
CA GLY A 39 -2.41 1.06 10.20
C GLY A 39 -1.79 0.01 11.13
N ASP A 40 -2.65 -0.85 11.69
CA ASP A 40 -2.22 -1.94 12.58
C ASP A 40 -1.99 -3.24 11.79
N PHE A 41 -0.73 -3.65 11.66
CA PHE A 41 -0.32 -4.85 10.92
C PHE A 41 -0.66 -6.19 11.60
N ARG A 42 -1.29 -6.14 12.79
CA ARG A 42 -1.90 -7.29 13.45
C ARG A 42 -3.36 -7.48 13.02
N GLN A 43 -3.96 -6.51 12.32
CA GLN A 43 -5.29 -6.61 11.73
C GLN A 43 -5.28 -7.44 10.44
N VAL A 44 -6.40 -7.45 9.74
CA VAL A 44 -6.67 -8.27 8.55
C VAL A 44 -5.65 -7.99 7.44
N THR A 45 -5.06 -9.06 6.91
CA THR A 45 -4.18 -9.05 5.73
C THR A 45 -4.98 -8.83 4.43
N PRO A 46 -4.36 -8.39 3.32
CA PRO A 46 -5.09 -8.18 2.08
C PRO A 46 -5.79 -9.45 1.59
N ILE A 47 -7.05 -9.29 1.17
CA ILE A 47 -7.84 -10.38 0.61
C ILE A 47 -7.46 -10.56 -0.86
N VAL A 48 -7.09 -11.79 -1.22
CA VAL A 48 -6.87 -12.18 -2.62
C VAL A 48 -7.91 -13.25 -2.97
N PRO A 49 -9.00 -12.89 -3.69
CA PRO A 49 -10.11 -13.80 -3.96
C PRO A 49 -9.67 -15.08 -4.67
N GLY A 50 -10.28 -16.21 -4.30
CA GLY A 50 -10.01 -17.51 -4.95
C GLY A 50 -8.61 -18.08 -4.71
N SER A 51 -7.85 -17.52 -3.76
CA SER A 51 -6.46 -17.91 -3.51
C SER A 51 -6.22 -18.35 -2.05
N GLY A 52 -5.06 -18.97 -1.82
CA GLY A 52 -4.67 -19.47 -0.49
C GLY A 52 -3.92 -18.45 0.36
N LYS A 53 -3.65 -18.81 1.62
CA LYS A 53 -2.95 -17.97 2.62
C LYS A 53 -1.62 -17.39 2.13
N MET A 54 -0.89 -18.14 1.31
CA MET A 54 0.38 -17.70 0.74
C MET A 54 0.24 -16.52 -0.23
N ALA A 55 -0.85 -16.47 -1.01
CA ALA A 55 -1.12 -15.36 -1.91
C ALA A 55 -1.44 -14.08 -1.13
N THR A 56 -2.20 -14.20 -0.04
CA THR A 56 -2.44 -13.10 0.91
C THR A 56 -1.14 -12.57 1.53
N LEU A 57 -0.21 -13.46 1.92
CA LEU A 57 1.10 -13.04 2.43
C LEU A 57 1.93 -12.34 1.35
N ALA A 58 1.94 -12.87 0.12
CA ALA A 58 2.65 -12.27 -1.02
C ALA A 58 2.08 -10.91 -1.45
N ALA A 59 0.77 -10.70 -1.26
CA ALA A 59 0.09 -9.42 -1.47
C ALA A 59 0.27 -8.44 -0.30
N SER A 60 0.77 -8.90 0.85
CA SER A 60 0.95 -8.07 2.05
C SER A 60 2.00 -7.00 1.83
N MET A 61 1.71 -5.82 2.37
CA MET A 61 2.64 -4.69 2.53
C MET A 61 3.96 -5.08 3.22
N LYS A 62 3.99 -6.12 4.05
CA LYS A 62 5.24 -6.62 4.67
C LYS A 62 6.26 -7.16 3.65
N THR A 63 5.82 -7.38 2.41
CA THR A 63 6.65 -7.86 1.29
C THR A 63 6.83 -6.80 0.20
N SER A 64 6.49 -5.54 0.50
CA SER A 64 6.80 -4.36 -0.32
C SER A 64 8.31 -4.07 -0.28
N PHE A 65 8.83 -3.50 -1.36
CA PHE A 65 10.21 -2.97 -1.43
C PHE A 65 10.31 -1.46 -1.15
N LEU A 66 9.15 -0.79 -1.03
CA LEU A 66 9.03 0.59 -0.56
C LEU A 66 9.05 0.68 0.96
#